data_AF-A0A3D5DFD7-F1
#
_entry.id   AF-A0A3D5DFD7-F1
#
_cell.length_a   1.000
_cell.length_b   1.000
_cell.length_c   1.000
_cell.angle_alpha   90.00
_cell.angle_beta   90.00
_cell.angle_gamma   90.00
#
_symmetry.space_group_name_H-M   'P 1'
#
loop_
_entity.id
_entity.type
_entity.pdbx_description
1 polymer ?
#
loop_
_entity_poly.entity_id
_entity_poly.type
_entity_poly.pdbx_seq_one_letter_code
_entity_poly.pdbx_strand_id
1 'polypeptide(L)'
;MQRLCIYLLAIFVWSGSSAEVAKDCKAPQRPSIPDGGNTTESKLMATRTILEQYLKDGDSYLVCLREFEDNLGDTITEIDGHELLAKYKGMVEEMYLAGDEYNIALRRFKLNLAASSGDEE
;
A
#
# COMPACT_ATOMS: atom_id res chain seq x y z
N MET A 1 -63.21 9.10 -22.80
CA MET A 1 -62.20 10.19 -22.83
C MET A 1 -61.91 10.61 -21.39
N GLN A 2 -60.67 11.04 -21.11
CA GLN A 2 -60.11 11.49 -19.81
C GLN A 2 -59.65 10.36 -18.85
N ARG A 3 -58.35 10.02 -18.81
CA ARG A 3 -57.29 10.49 -17.86
C ARG A 3 -57.62 10.12 -16.41
N LEU A 4 -56.83 9.33 -15.67
CA LEU A 4 -55.47 9.63 -15.20
C LEU A 4 -54.74 8.33 -14.78
N CYS A 5 -53.56 8.07 -15.37
CA CYS A 5 -52.57 7.16 -14.81
C CYS A 5 -51.86 7.88 -13.65
N ILE A 6 -52.10 7.42 -12.42
CA ILE A 6 -51.35 7.83 -11.24
C ILE A 6 -50.04 7.05 -11.26
N TYR A 7 -48.99 7.64 -11.82
CA TYR A 7 -47.62 7.15 -11.64
C TYR A 7 -47.13 7.59 -10.26
N LEU A 8 -47.04 6.62 -9.33
CA LEU A 8 -46.30 6.77 -8.08
C LEU A 8 -44.81 6.91 -8.42
N LEU A 9 -44.32 8.15 -8.38
CA LEU A 9 -42.90 8.49 -8.43
C LEU A 9 -42.20 7.97 -7.17
N ALA A 10 -41.59 6.79 -7.27
CA ALA A 10 -40.58 6.35 -6.32
C ALA A 10 -39.26 7.08 -6.68
N ILE A 11 -39.03 8.23 -6.05
CA ILE A 11 -37.75 8.93 -6.15
C ILE A 11 -36.77 8.23 -5.19
N PHE A 12 -36.03 7.25 -5.71
CA PHE A 12 -34.82 6.77 -5.06
C PHE A 12 -33.71 7.81 -5.29
N VAL A 13 -33.57 8.75 -4.36
CA VAL A 13 -32.38 9.62 -4.31
C VAL A 13 -31.26 8.81 -3.66
N TRP A 14 -30.42 8.19 -4.49
CA TRP A 14 -29.13 7.66 -4.07
C TRP A 14 -28.10 8.78 -4.19
N SER A 15 -28.00 9.60 -3.14
CA SER A 15 -26.86 10.52 -2.98
C SER A 15 -25.75 9.78 -2.24
N GLY A 16 -25.03 8.94 -2.96
CA GLY A 16 -23.77 8.35 -2.50
C GLY A 16 -22.59 9.01 -3.18
N SER A 17 -22.30 10.28 -2.87
CA SER A 17 -21.04 10.91 -3.27
C SER A 17 -19.97 10.55 -2.25
N SER A 18 -19.37 9.37 -2.39
CA SER A 18 -18.10 9.08 -1.71
C SER A 18 -17.01 9.91 -2.37
N ALA A 19 -16.33 10.73 -1.56
CA ALA A 19 -15.23 11.59 -1.96
C ALA A 19 -14.18 10.80 -2.77
N GLU A 20 -13.80 11.32 -3.94
CA GLU A 20 -12.96 10.66 -4.93
C GLU A 20 -11.49 11.12 -4.82
N VAL A 21 -10.99 11.29 -3.59
CA VAL A 21 -9.81 12.11 -3.26
C VAL A 21 -8.45 11.49 -3.65
N ALA A 22 -8.37 10.46 -4.49
CA ALA A 22 -7.13 9.99 -5.13
C ALA A 22 -7.36 8.73 -5.99
N LYS A 23 -8.43 8.67 -6.81
CA LYS A 23 -8.73 7.44 -7.58
C LYS A 23 -7.61 6.99 -8.52
N ASP A 24 -6.68 7.90 -8.86
CA ASP A 24 -5.60 7.64 -9.82
C ASP A 24 -4.29 7.18 -9.19
N CYS A 25 -4.04 7.46 -7.90
CA CYS A 25 -2.83 7.01 -7.23
C CYS A 25 -3.01 5.58 -6.72
N LYS A 26 -2.27 4.63 -7.32
CA LYS A 26 -2.34 3.21 -6.94
C LYS A 26 -1.23 2.85 -5.98
N ALA A 27 -1.59 2.58 -4.74
CA ALA A 27 -0.64 2.05 -3.75
C ALA A 27 -0.13 0.67 -4.19
N PRO A 28 1.19 0.41 -4.11
CA PRO A 28 1.74 -0.90 -4.41
C PRO A 28 1.33 -1.93 -3.35
N GLN A 29 1.27 -3.19 -3.77
CA GLN A 29 1.01 -4.29 -2.85
C GLN A 29 2.29 -4.69 -2.11
N ARG A 30 2.22 -4.77 -0.79
CA ARG A 30 3.34 -5.25 0.04
C ARG A 30 3.75 -6.67 -0.39
N PRO A 31 5.06 -6.92 -0.60
CA PRO A 31 5.53 -8.24 -0.97
C PRO A 31 5.50 -9.20 0.22
N SER A 32 5.38 -10.51 -0.07
CA SER A 32 5.59 -11.55 0.93
C SER A 32 7.09 -11.69 1.22
N ILE A 33 7.45 -11.50 2.49
CA ILE A 33 8.82 -11.64 2.98
C ILE A 33 8.92 -12.96 3.76
N PRO A 34 9.89 -13.84 3.44
CA PRO A 34 10.09 -15.08 4.18
C PRO A 34 10.62 -14.78 5.58
N ASP A 35 10.34 -15.66 6.55
CA ASP A 35 10.69 -15.46 7.96
C ASP A 35 12.19 -15.53 8.28
N GLY A 36 13.01 -16.00 7.33
CA GLY A 36 14.45 -16.24 7.47
C GLY A 36 14.84 -17.57 8.11
N GLY A 37 13.92 -18.28 8.74
CA GLY A 37 14.18 -19.53 9.47
C GLY A 37 14.24 -20.75 8.56
N ASN A 38 13.29 -20.87 7.63
CA ASN A 38 13.22 -21.94 6.65
C ASN A 38 13.21 -21.36 5.23
N THR A 39 14.31 -20.71 4.85
CA THR A 39 14.47 -20.07 3.55
C THR A 39 15.81 -20.43 2.92
N THR A 40 15.95 -20.16 1.63
CA THR A 40 17.21 -20.30 0.89
C THR A 40 17.79 -18.93 0.56
N GLU A 41 19.10 -18.87 0.32
CA GLU A 41 19.77 -17.65 -0.14
C GLU A 41 19.13 -17.12 -1.43
N SER A 42 18.87 -18.01 -2.39
CA SER A 42 18.21 -17.67 -3.65
C SER A 42 16.83 -17.04 -3.42
N LYS A 43 16.05 -17.57 -2.48
CA LYS A 43 14.74 -17.00 -2.13
C LYS A 43 14.87 -15.62 -1.50
N LEU A 44 15.84 -15.40 -0.61
CA LEU A 44 16.10 -14.08 -0.03
C LEU A 44 16.55 -13.05 -1.08
N MET A 45 17.41 -13.44 -2.03
CA MET A 45 17.82 -12.55 -3.11
C MET A 45 16.66 -12.20 -4.06
N ALA A 46 15.80 -13.17 -4.35
CA ALA A 46 14.57 -12.91 -5.11
C ALA A 46 13.64 -11.95 -4.34
N THR A 47 13.43 -12.19 -3.04
CA THR A 47 12.64 -11.28 -2.19
C THR A 47 13.23 -9.88 -2.14
N ARG A 48 14.56 -9.74 -2.08
CA ARG A 48 15.23 -8.42 -2.12
C ARG A 48 14.86 -7.66 -3.38
N THR A 49 14.91 -8.31 -4.53
CA THR A 49 14.58 -7.68 -5.82
C THR A 49 13.12 -7.20 -5.84
N ILE A 50 12.21 -8.03 -5.33
CA ILE A 50 10.79 -7.67 -5.23
C ILE A 50 10.57 -6.52 -4.23
N LEU A 51 11.28 -6.54 -3.10
CA LEU A 51 11.23 -5.48 -2.10
C LEU A 51 11.74 -4.15 -2.68
N GLU A 52 12.86 -4.16 -3.39
CA GLU A 52 13.40 -2.97 -4.06
C GLU A 52 12.39 -2.38 -5.06
N GLN A 53 11.70 -3.23 -5.84
CA GLN A 53 10.64 -2.79 -6.73
C GLN A 53 9.44 -2.21 -5.96
N TYR A 54 9.00 -2.86 -4.89
CA TYR A 54 7.93 -2.36 -4.02
C TYR A 54 8.25 -0.98 -3.44
N LEU A 55 9.49 -0.76 -2.97
CA LEU A 55 9.91 0.53 -2.44
C LEU A 55 9.87 1.62 -3.51
N LYS A 56 10.34 1.32 -4.72
CA LYS A 56 10.29 2.24 -5.87
C LYS A 56 8.85 2.57 -6.29
N ASP A 57 7.98 1.57 -6.31
CA ASP A 57 6.56 1.78 -6.61
C ASP A 57 5.88 2.58 -5.49
N GLY A 58 6.32 2.40 -4.24
CA GLY A 58 5.89 3.18 -3.07
C GLY A 58 6.28 4.65 -3.21
N ASP A 59 7.53 4.94 -3.56
CA ASP A 59 7.99 6.30 -3.86
C ASP A 59 7.16 6.93 -4.99
N SER A 60 6.87 6.17 -6.04
CA SER A 60 6.06 6.64 -7.17
C SER A 60 4.63 6.98 -6.72
N TYR A 61 4.05 6.17 -5.84
CA TYR A 61 2.75 6.44 -5.24
C TYR A 61 2.77 7.69 -4.35
N LEU A 62 3.81 7.88 -3.52
CA LEU A 62 3.97 9.07 -2.68
C LEU A 62 4.12 10.35 -3.52
N VAL A 63 4.82 10.28 -4.65
CA VAL A 63 4.90 11.39 -5.62
C VAL A 63 3.53 11.69 -6.21
N CYS A 64 2.79 10.66 -6.65
CA CYS A 64 1.43 10.84 -7.17
C CYS A 64 0.50 11.53 -6.15
N LEU A 65 0.55 11.12 -4.87
CA LEU A 65 -0.26 11.76 -3.83
C LEU A 65 0.06 13.25 -3.67
N ARG A 66 1.34 13.62 -3.76
CA ARG A 66 1.76 15.02 -3.70
C ARG A 66 1.31 15.81 -4.91
N GLU A 67 1.46 15.26 -6.11
CA GLU A 67 0.96 15.90 -7.34
C GLU A 67 -0.56 16.07 -7.30
N PHE A 68 -1.29 15.09 -6.74
CA PHE A 68 -2.72 15.20 -6.53
C PHE A 68 -3.07 16.33 -5.56
N GLU A 69 -2.35 16.42 -4.43
CA GLU A 69 -2.48 17.53 -3.47
C GLU A 69 -2.23 18.90 -4.14
N ASP A 70 -1.14 19.03 -4.90
CA ASP A 70 -0.76 20.26 -5.60
C ASP A 70 -1.82 20.68 -6.64
N ASN A 71 -2.42 19.70 -7.34
CA ASN A 71 -3.44 19.96 -8.37
C ASN A 71 -4.80 20.40 -7.81
N LEU A 72 -5.10 20.08 -6.55
CA LEU A 72 -6.31 20.58 -5.90
C LEU A 72 -6.22 22.07 -5.53
N GLY A 73 -5.01 22.62 -5.39
CA GLY A 73 -4.77 24.03 -5.04
C GLY A 73 -5.48 24.44 -3.75
N ASP A 74 -6.00 25.67 -3.71
CA ASP A 74 -6.75 26.21 -2.55
C ASP A 74 -8.11 25.51 -2.31
N THR A 75 -8.49 24.57 -3.18
CA THR A 75 -9.76 23.84 -3.10
C THR A 75 -9.71 22.65 -2.15
N ILE A 76 -8.55 22.35 -1.54
CA ILE A 76 -8.41 21.31 -0.51
C ILE A 76 -9.30 21.66 0.68
N THR A 77 -10.24 20.78 1.00
CA THR A 77 -10.93 20.84 2.28
C THR A 77 -10.05 20.21 3.37
N GLU A 78 -10.29 20.58 4.63
CA GLU A 78 -9.61 19.96 5.79
C GLU A 78 -9.73 18.42 5.76
N ILE A 79 -10.89 17.90 5.35
CA ILE A 79 -11.15 16.46 5.23
C ILE A 79 -10.24 15.83 4.16
N ASP A 80 -10.10 16.45 2.99
CA ASP A 80 -9.26 15.95 1.89
C ASP A 80 -7.77 15.91 2.28
N GLY A 81 -7.29 16.97 2.95
CA GLY A 81 -5.91 17.06 3.43
C GLY A 81 -5.57 16.00 4.48
N HIS A 82 -6.49 15.71 5.41
CA HIS A 82 -6.30 14.64 6.40
C HIS A 82 -6.24 13.26 5.75
N GLU A 83 -7.09 12.99 4.77
CA GLU A 83 -7.08 11.69 4.07
C GLU A 83 -5.78 11.49 3.28
N LEU A 84 -5.33 12.50 2.53
CA LEU A 84 -4.06 12.44 1.78
C LEU A 84 -2.87 12.22 2.71
N LEU A 85 -2.82 12.95 3.83
CA LEU A 85 -1.76 12.78 4.83
C LEU A 85 -1.77 11.38 5.44
N ALA A 86 -2.94 10.82 5.72
CA ALA A 86 -3.07 9.47 6.25
C ALA A 86 -2.55 8.42 5.25
N LYS A 87 -2.89 8.55 3.96
CA LYS A 87 -2.38 7.68 2.89
C LYS A 87 -0.87 7.78 2.74
N TYR A 88 -0.32 9.00 2.77
CA TYR A 88 1.12 9.24 2.68
C TYR A 88 1.86 8.55 3.84
N LYS A 89 1.43 8.80 5.09
CA LYS A 89 2.04 8.21 6.28
C LYS A 89 1.93 6.69 6.29
N GLY A 90 0.76 6.16 5.93
CA GLY A 90 0.54 4.72 5.87
C GLY A 90 1.50 4.02 4.90
N MET A 91 1.72 4.59 3.71
CA MET A 91 2.67 4.01 2.76
C MET A 91 4.11 4.06 3.29
N VAL A 92 4.54 5.19 3.88
CA VAL A 92 5.89 5.32 4.46
C VAL A 92 6.11 4.28 5.57
N GLU A 93 5.13 4.07 6.43
CA GLU A 93 5.18 3.06 7.49
C GLU A 93 5.27 1.64 6.91
N GLU A 94 4.44 1.30 5.94
CA GLU A 94 4.46 -0.01 5.27
C GLU A 94 5.79 -0.29 4.56
N MET A 95 6.41 0.72 3.94
CA MET A 95 7.75 0.62 3.36
C MET A 95 8.82 0.33 4.41
N TYR A 96 8.76 1.03 5.54
CA TYR A 96 9.67 0.83 6.66
C TYR A 96 9.54 -0.58 7.25
N LEU A 97 8.30 -1.02 7.51
CA LEU A 97 8.01 -2.34 8.06
C LEU A 97 8.47 -3.47 7.14
N ALA A 98 8.26 -3.35 5.83
CA ALA A 98 8.74 -4.33 4.86
C ALA A 98 10.28 -4.39 4.84
N GLY A 99 10.95 -3.24 4.92
CA GLY A 99 12.42 -3.19 5.03
C GLY A 99 12.95 -3.88 6.29
N ASP A 100 12.35 -3.60 7.45
CA ASP A 100 12.76 -4.22 8.72
C ASP A 100 12.51 -5.73 8.74
N GLU A 101 11.35 -6.18 8.23
CA GLU A 101 11.02 -7.60 8.13
C GLU A 101 12.04 -8.38 7.28
N TYR A 102 12.45 -7.82 6.14
CA TYR A 102 13.51 -8.42 5.33
C TYR A 102 14.86 -8.47 6.06
N ASN A 103 15.20 -7.43 6.81
CA ASN A 103 16.43 -7.40 7.61
C ASN A 103 16.41 -8.45 8.73
N ILE A 104 15.27 -8.65 9.40
CA ILE A 104 15.06 -9.72 10.38
C ILE A 104 15.26 -11.09 9.72
N ALA A 105 14.64 -11.31 8.56
CA ALA A 105 14.76 -12.55 7.82
C ALA A 105 16.22 -12.87 7.45
N LEU A 106 16.94 -11.86 6.95
CA LEU A 106 18.35 -12.00 6.60
C LEU A 106 19.22 -12.35 7.81
N ARG A 107 18.95 -11.75 8.98
CA ARG A 107 19.66 -12.08 10.23
C ARG A 107 19.40 -13.52 10.66
N ARG A 108 18.14 -13.96 10.64
CA ARG A 108 17.78 -15.34 11.01
C ARG A 108 18.42 -16.37 10.09
N PHE A 109 18.42 -16.12 8.79
CA PHE A 109 19.07 -17.01 7.83
C PHE A 109 20.57 -17.15 8.11
N LYS A 110 21.28 -16.04 8.36
CA LYS A 110 22.70 -16.05 8.72
C LYS A 110 22.99 -16.83 10.00
N LEU A 111 22.14 -16.70 11.02
CA LEU A 111 22.27 -17.46 12.26
C LEU A 111 22.10 -18.97 12.03
N ASN A 112 21.14 -19.36 11.20
CA ASN A 112 20.90 -20.78 10.88
C ASN A 112 22.04 -21.38 10.08
N LEU A 113 22.61 -20.63 9.12
CA LEU A 113 23.81 -21.07 8.41
C LEU A 113 24.97 -21.32 9.36
N ALA A 114 25.23 -20.39 10.29
CA ALA A 114 26.33 -20.53 11.25
C ALA A 114 26.15 -21.74 12.19
N ALA A 115 24.92 -21.98 12.66
CA ALA A 115 24.61 -23.16 13.47
C ALA A 115 24.88 -24.47 12.69
N SER A 116 24.41 -24.55 11.44
CA SER A 116 24.62 -25.74 10.60
C SER A 116 26.09 -26.03 10.26
N SER A 117 26.97 -25.02 10.33
CA SER A 117 28.40 -25.16 10.10
C SER A 117 29.22 -25.51 11.35
N GLY A 118 28.62 -25.43 12.54
CA GLY A 118 29.29 -25.65 13.83
C GLY A 118 29.11 -27.06 14.41
N ASP A 119 28.29 -27.90 13.78
CA ASP A 119 27.95 -29.25 14.26
C ASP A 119 28.86 -30.37 13.68
N GLU A 120 30.02 -30.02 13.07
CA GLU A 120 31.00 -30.96 12.51
C GLU A 120 32.29 -31.14 13.37
N GLU A 121 32.26 -30.85 14.68
CA GLU A 121 33.43 -31.03 15.59
C GLU A 121 33.24 -32.15 16.64
#